data_AF-A0A9W4W207-F1
#
_entry.id   AF-A0A9W4W207-F1
#
_cell.length_a   1.000
_cell.length_b   1.000
_cell.length_c   1.000
_cell.angle_alpha   90.00
_cell.angle_beta   90.00
_cell.angle_gamma   90.00
#
_symmetry.space_group_name_H-M   'P 1'
#
loop_
_entity.id
_entity.type
_entity.pdbx_description
1 polymer ?
#
loop_
_entity_poly.entity_id
_entity_poly.type
_entity_poly.pdbx_seq_one_letter_code
_entity_poly.pdbx_strand_id
1 'polypeptide(L)'
;MGASFGHGFRLLPGVEAEEFFARFRGEGDQVACKLTAARLAQLAQATADDRFLGRDPKTSPSPIELAIAHMRSRYEQCQATKQREPEDDIQCEASYVEREGRTYVLLHAEMTDYHDLLAATDGIERWPWYDADSPPSGVSCAEWDRRRDVWYEIMKDHGWSMPGVFRLLDDLPEVSSHDIIAALPSLDRRARRVALPNLVARRCETPPKDMSAAIEAVIEASSWINETEEGQKALKSEIASVATQLARSTFGLDGAPGESAMEARDVQHGR
;
A
#
# COMPACT_ATOMS: atom_id res chain seq x y z
N MET A 1 6.30 16.81 1.08
CA MET A 1 7.47 16.26 1.80
C MET A 1 7.63 14.83 1.33
N GLY A 2 8.51 14.59 0.34
CA GLY A 2 8.88 13.23 -0.04
C GLY A 2 9.71 12.65 1.10
N ALA A 3 9.37 11.47 1.58
CA ALA A 3 10.22 10.75 2.51
C ALA A 3 11.54 10.49 1.79
N SER A 4 12.58 11.14 2.26
CA SER A 4 13.93 10.96 1.80
C SER A 4 14.41 9.65 2.42
N PHE A 5 14.48 8.60 1.61
CA PHE A 5 14.86 7.29 2.11
C PHE A 5 16.38 7.19 2.11
N GLY A 6 16.93 6.87 3.27
CA GLY A 6 18.34 6.53 3.38
C GLY A 6 18.60 5.16 2.77
N HIS A 7 18.79 5.09 1.44
CA HIS A 7 19.00 3.85 0.69
C HIS A 7 20.28 3.08 1.05
N GLY A 8 21.17 3.68 1.84
CA GLY A 8 22.51 3.17 2.14
C GLY A 8 22.58 2.34 3.41
N PHE A 9 23.25 1.20 3.30
CA PHE A 9 23.48 0.24 4.37
C PHE A 9 24.93 -0.25 4.37
N ARG A 10 25.35 -0.88 5.46
CA ARG A 10 26.68 -1.51 5.57
C ARG A 10 26.56 -2.86 6.28
N LEU A 11 27.17 -3.90 5.71
CA LEU A 11 27.25 -5.20 6.37
C LEU A 11 28.20 -5.14 7.56
N LEU A 12 27.85 -5.84 8.63
CA LEU A 12 28.70 -6.01 9.80
C LEU A 12 29.93 -6.86 9.43
N PRO A 13 31.08 -6.65 10.10
CA PRO A 13 32.28 -7.40 9.79
C PRO A 13 32.06 -8.91 9.96
N GLY A 14 32.52 -9.69 8.97
CA GLY A 14 32.37 -11.15 8.95
C GLY A 14 31.04 -11.65 8.37
N VAL A 15 30.18 -10.77 7.88
CA VAL A 15 28.94 -11.13 7.18
C VAL A 15 29.21 -11.22 5.69
N GLU A 16 29.03 -12.42 5.13
CA GLU A 16 29.11 -12.65 3.69
C GLU A 16 27.84 -12.16 2.98
N ALA A 17 28.02 -11.35 1.93
CA ALA A 17 26.91 -10.70 1.24
C ALA A 17 25.91 -11.71 0.65
N GLU A 18 26.42 -12.76 -0.02
CA GLU A 18 25.57 -13.79 -0.64
C GLU A 18 24.68 -14.51 0.39
N GLU A 19 25.25 -14.92 1.53
CA GLU A 19 24.50 -15.59 2.58
C GLU A 19 23.47 -14.65 3.22
N PHE A 20 23.88 -13.40 3.47
CA PHE A 20 22.99 -12.39 4.01
C PHE A 20 21.78 -12.15 3.11
N PHE A 21 22.00 -11.92 1.81
CA PHE A 21 20.91 -11.65 0.87
C PHE A 21 20.04 -12.87 0.58
N ALA A 22 20.58 -14.09 0.69
CA ALA A 22 19.78 -15.31 0.62
C ALA A 22 18.78 -15.39 1.79
N ARG A 23 19.20 -15.03 3.02
CA ARG A 23 18.29 -14.95 4.17
C ARG A 23 17.27 -13.84 4.01
N PHE A 24 17.72 -12.64 3.62
CA PHE A 24 16.85 -11.50 3.37
C PHE A 24 15.77 -11.83 2.34
N ARG A 25 16.11 -12.52 1.23
CA ARG A 25 15.14 -12.91 0.20
C ARG A 25 13.99 -13.73 0.80
N GLY A 26 14.27 -14.70 1.67
CA GLY A 26 13.23 -15.55 2.28
C GLY A 26 12.23 -14.76 3.12
N GLU A 27 12.66 -13.69 3.80
CA GLU A 27 11.77 -12.79 4.53
C GLU A 27 11.10 -11.77 3.59
N GLY A 28 11.85 -11.31 2.57
CA GLY A 28 11.38 -10.39 1.53
C GLY A 28 10.22 -10.96 0.74
N ASP A 29 10.23 -12.25 0.40
CA ASP A 29 9.15 -12.93 -0.29
C ASP A 29 7.83 -12.83 0.52
N GLN A 30 7.90 -12.96 1.84
CA GLN A 30 6.71 -12.85 2.70
C GLN A 30 6.16 -11.41 2.72
N VAL A 31 7.06 -10.42 2.75
CA VAL A 31 6.68 -9.01 2.64
C VAL A 31 6.04 -8.73 1.29
N ALA A 32 6.63 -9.22 0.19
CA ALA A 32 6.11 -9.08 -1.16
C ALA A 32 4.69 -9.66 -1.30
N CYS A 33 4.49 -10.89 -0.82
CA CYS A 33 3.18 -11.53 -0.78
C CYS A 33 2.16 -10.72 0.02
N LYS A 34 2.52 -10.23 1.21
CA LYS A 34 1.64 -9.42 2.05
C LYS A 34 1.25 -8.10 1.39
N LEU A 35 2.21 -7.38 0.82
CA LEU A 35 1.98 -6.11 0.11
C LEU A 35 1.10 -6.32 -1.13
N THR A 36 1.39 -7.37 -1.89
CA THR A 36 0.61 -7.76 -3.08
C THR A 36 -0.82 -8.15 -2.70
N ALA A 37 -1.02 -8.94 -1.64
CA ALA A 37 -2.33 -9.28 -1.11
C ALA A 37 -3.12 -8.02 -0.72
N ALA A 38 -2.48 -7.09 -0.01
CA ALA A 38 -3.09 -5.83 0.40
C ALA A 38 -3.49 -4.96 -0.80
N ARG A 39 -2.64 -4.87 -1.83
CA ARG A 39 -2.95 -4.10 -3.04
C ARG A 39 -4.07 -4.74 -3.85
N LEU A 40 -4.03 -6.06 -4.06
CA LEU A 40 -5.13 -6.79 -4.72
C LEU A 40 -6.44 -6.64 -3.97
N ALA A 41 -6.41 -6.68 -2.63
CA ALA A 41 -7.58 -6.44 -1.79
C ALA A 41 -8.14 -5.02 -1.98
N GLN A 42 -7.28 -4.01 -2.04
CA GLN A 42 -7.69 -2.63 -2.31
C GLN A 42 -8.33 -2.47 -3.70
N LEU A 43 -7.72 -3.02 -4.74
CA LEU A 43 -8.23 -2.96 -6.11
C LEU A 43 -9.54 -3.73 -6.27
N ALA A 44 -9.63 -4.93 -5.70
CA ALA A 44 -10.84 -5.74 -5.70
C ALA A 44 -11.96 -5.02 -4.95
N GLN A 45 -11.62 -4.38 -3.83
CA GLN A 45 -12.54 -3.57 -3.04
C GLN A 45 -13.05 -2.34 -3.81
N ALA A 46 -12.16 -1.57 -4.44
CA ALA A 46 -12.54 -0.42 -5.26
C ALA A 46 -13.46 -0.87 -6.41
N THR A 47 -13.13 -1.98 -7.06
CA THR A 47 -13.95 -2.55 -8.13
C THR A 47 -15.31 -3.04 -7.62
N ALA A 48 -15.37 -3.63 -6.44
CA ALA A 48 -16.63 -4.05 -5.82
C ALA A 48 -17.50 -2.85 -5.41
N ASP A 49 -16.88 -1.78 -4.91
CA ASP A 49 -17.56 -0.54 -4.56
C ASP A 49 -18.03 0.20 -5.83
N ASP A 50 -17.27 0.21 -6.93
CA ASP A 50 -17.68 0.82 -8.21
C ASP A 50 -18.80 0.01 -8.92
N ARG A 51 -18.84 -1.31 -8.72
CA ARG A 51 -19.94 -2.20 -9.18
C ARG A 51 -21.30 -1.84 -8.58
N PHE A 52 -21.34 -0.98 -7.56
CA PHE A 52 -22.55 -0.30 -7.08
C PHE A 52 -23.31 0.44 -8.20
N LEU A 53 -22.68 0.74 -9.34
CA LEU A 53 -23.26 1.50 -10.47
C LEU A 53 -23.68 0.64 -11.69
N GLY A 54 -24.28 -0.55 -11.46
CA GLY A 54 -25.18 -1.15 -12.47
C GLY A 54 -24.60 -2.19 -13.44
N ARG A 55 -23.82 -3.17 -12.96
CA ARG A 55 -23.42 -4.36 -13.76
C ARG A 55 -24.02 -5.66 -13.21
N ASP A 56 -24.34 -6.60 -14.09
CA ASP A 56 -24.89 -7.93 -13.75
C ASP A 56 -23.79 -8.85 -13.16
N PRO A 57 -23.95 -9.35 -11.91
CA PRO A 57 -23.00 -10.26 -11.27
C PRO A 57 -22.81 -11.60 -11.99
N LYS A 58 -23.78 -12.05 -12.80
CA LYS A 58 -23.73 -13.36 -13.47
C LYS A 58 -22.86 -13.37 -14.72
N THR A 59 -22.61 -12.21 -15.31
CA THR A 59 -21.91 -12.06 -16.59
C THR A 59 -20.59 -11.29 -16.46
N SER A 60 -20.37 -10.62 -15.34
CA SER A 60 -19.15 -9.86 -15.07
C SER A 60 -18.09 -10.74 -14.40
N PRO A 61 -16.79 -10.63 -14.75
CA PRO A 61 -15.70 -11.29 -14.01
C PRO A 61 -15.77 -10.94 -12.52
N SER A 62 -15.20 -11.73 -11.61
CA SER A 62 -15.16 -11.38 -10.19
C SER A 62 -14.28 -10.14 -9.92
N PRO A 63 -14.48 -9.39 -8.82
CA PRO A 63 -13.63 -8.23 -8.51
C PRO A 63 -12.17 -8.62 -8.30
N ILE A 64 -11.92 -9.81 -7.75
CA ILE A 64 -10.57 -10.36 -7.54
C ILE A 64 -9.91 -10.64 -8.89
N GLU A 65 -10.61 -11.27 -9.84
CA GLU A 65 -10.04 -11.53 -11.18
C GLU A 65 -9.70 -10.22 -11.91
N LEU A 66 -10.55 -9.20 -11.81
CA LEU A 66 -10.25 -7.88 -12.38
C LEU A 66 -9.05 -7.21 -11.69
N ALA A 67 -8.95 -7.33 -10.36
CA ALA A 67 -7.80 -6.81 -9.60
C ALA A 67 -6.49 -7.49 -10.00
N ILE A 68 -6.50 -8.82 -10.16
CA ILE A 68 -5.34 -9.60 -10.61
C ILE A 68 -4.95 -9.18 -12.03
N ALA A 69 -5.91 -9.11 -12.95
CA ALA A 69 -5.66 -8.71 -14.33
C ALA A 69 -5.11 -7.28 -14.42
N HIS A 70 -5.66 -6.35 -13.62
CA HIS A 70 -5.18 -4.98 -13.53
C HIS A 70 -3.74 -4.93 -13.03
N MET A 71 -3.44 -5.55 -11.89
CA MET A 71 -2.10 -5.54 -11.30
C MET A 71 -1.06 -6.17 -12.25
N ARG A 72 -1.39 -7.29 -12.91
CA ARG A 72 -0.52 -7.90 -13.93
C ARG A 72 -0.26 -6.97 -15.11
N SER A 73 -1.30 -6.36 -15.66
CA SER A 73 -1.15 -5.42 -16.77
C SER A 73 -0.28 -4.21 -16.40
N ARG A 74 -0.42 -3.70 -15.17
CA ARG A 74 0.42 -2.59 -14.68
C ARG A 74 1.87 -3.03 -14.49
N TYR A 75 2.09 -4.21 -13.91
CA TYR A 75 3.41 -4.79 -13.75
C TYR A 75 4.13 -4.92 -15.10
N GLU A 76 3.47 -5.52 -16.09
CA GLU A 76 3.98 -5.65 -17.47
C GLU A 76 4.32 -4.28 -18.11
N GLN A 77 3.47 -3.26 -17.87
CA GLN A 77 3.72 -1.91 -18.34
C GLN A 77 4.94 -1.27 -17.67
N CYS A 78 5.12 -1.46 -16.36
CA CYS A 78 6.28 -0.96 -15.64
C CYS A 78 7.57 -1.60 -16.19
N GLN A 79 7.56 -2.92 -16.43
CA GLN A 79 8.69 -3.62 -17.05
C GLN A 79 9.01 -3.09 -18.46
N ALA A 80 7.97 -2.87 -19.28
CA ALA A 80 8.15 -2.40 -20.65
C ALA A 80 8.66 -0.95 -20.72
N THR A 81 8.17 -0.06 -19.85
CA THR A 81 8.50 1.37 -19.88
C THR A 81 9.70 1.74 -19.01
N LYS A 82 10.13 0.84 -18.12
CA LYS A 82 11.09 1.09 -17.03
C LYS A 82 10.67 2.23 -16.10
N GLN A 83 9.39 2.60 -16.11
CA GLN A 83 8.83 3.54 -15.15
C GLN A 83 8.37 2.75 -13.93
N ARG A 84 8.85 3.14 -12.76
CA ARG A 84 8.48 2.56 -11.48
C ARG A 84 7.29 3.32 -10.91
N GLU A 85 6.27 2.61 -10.45
CA GLU A 85 5.12 3.20 -9.78
C GLU A 85 5.09 2.72 -8.32
N PRO A 86 5.33 3.60 -7.33
CA PRO A 86 5.56 3.19 -5.96
C PRO A 86 4.47 2.29 -5.36
N GLU A 87 3.20 2.44 -5.78
CA GLU A 87 2.08 1.65 -5.25
C GLU A 87 2.02 0.21 -5.78
N ASP A 88 2.59 -0.05 -6.96
CA ASP A 88 2.51 -1.33 -7.67
C ASP A 88 3.91 -1.97 -7.85
N ASP A 89 4.94 -1.29 -7.34
CA ASP A 89 6.34 -1.69 -7.46
C ASP A 89 6.81 -2.51 -6.27
N ILE A 90 6.67 -3.81 -6.44
CA ILE A 90 7.15 -4.82 -5.52
C ILE A 90 8.63 -5.18 -5.74
N GLN A 91 9.29 -4.63 -6.76
CA GLN A 91 10.66 -5.01 -7.09
C GLN A 91 11.64 -4.51 -6.03
N CYS A 92 12.56 -5.38 -5.69
CA CYS A 92 13.59 -5.10 -4.70
C CYS A 92 14.92 -5.61 -5.24
N GLU A 93 15.85 -4.70 -5.42
CA GLU A 93 17.23 -5.02 -5.80
C GLU A 93 18.19 -4.43 -4.77
N ALA A 94 19.27 -5.14 -4.49
CA ALA A 94 20.38 -4.60 -3.71
C ALA A 94 21.65 -4.66 -4.53
N SER A 95 22.37 -3.55 -4.57
CA SER A 95 23.71 -3.47 -5.13
C SER A 95 24.72 -3.39 -3.98
N TYR A 96 25.91 -3.96 -4.12
CA TYR A 96 26.91 -3.91 -3.06
C TYR A 96 28.35 -3.73 -3.55
N VAL A 97 29.16 -3.07 -2.74
CA VAL A 97 30.57 -2.83 -3.05
C VAL A 97 31.44 -3.04 -1.83
N GLU A 98 32.59 -3.67 -2.04
CA GLU A 98 33.62 -3.77 -1.02
C GLU A 98 34.57 -2.58 -1.12
N ARG A 99 34.78 -1.89 0.00
CA ARG A 99 35.74 -0.80 0.12
C ARG A 99 36.36 -0.81 1.51
N GLU A 100 37.69 -0.76 1.57
CA GLU A 100 38.44 -0.69 2.83
C GLU A 100 38.07 -1.83 3.82
N GLY A 101 37.86 -3.04 3.30
CA GLY A 101 37.49 -4.22 4.10
C GLY A 101 36.08 -4.15 4.69
N ARG A 102 35.20 -3.33 4.12
CA ARG A 102 33.78 -3.20 4.49
C ARG A 102 32.91 -3.37 3.25
N THR A 103 31.73 -3.93 3.43
CA THR A 103 30.74 -4.09 2.36
C THR A 103 29.61 -3.09 2.54
N TYR A 104 29.47 -2.21 1.56
CA TYR A 104 28.43 -1.19 1.49
C TYR A 104 27.33 -1.66 0.56
N VAL A 105 26.08 -1.38 0.93
CA VAL A 105 24.89 -1.88 0.24
C VAL A 105 23.99 -0.69 -0.10
N LEU A 106 23.47 -0.67 -1.32
CA LEU A 106 22.43 0.25 -1.76
C LEU A 106 21.16 -0.54 -2.06
N LEU A 107 20.08 -0.23 -1.35
CA LEU A 107 18.78 -0.86 -1.56
C LEU A 107 17.93 -0.04 -2.54
N HIS A 108 17.53 -0.68 -3.63
CA HIS A 108 16.69 -0.14 -4.69
C HIS A 108 15.27 -0.70 -4.56
N ALA A 109 14.49 -0.07 -3.69
CA ALA A 109 13.09 -0.42 -3.45
C ALA A 109 12.27 0.85 -3.17
N GLU A 110 11.07 0.92 -3.76
CA GLU A 110 10.11 2.00 -3.52
C GLU A 110 9.33 1.79 -2.21
N MET A 111 9.11 0.53 -1.82
CA MET A 111 8.34 0.18 -0.62
C MET A 111 9.19 0.29 0.65
N THR A 112 8.73 1.12 1.59
CA THR A 112 9.39 1.33 2.90
C THR A 112 9.55 0.03 3.69
N ASP A 113 8.59 -0.89 3.59
CA ASP A 113 8.64 -2.20 4.26
C ASP A 113 9.93 -2.98 3.95
N TYR A 114 10.51 -2.86 2.76
CA TYR A 114 11.79 -3.51 2.44
C TYR A 114 12.98 -2.84 3.11
N HIS A 115 12.97 -1.51 3.24
CA HIS A 115 14.01 -0.77 3.97
C HIS A 115 13.97 -1.07 5.47
N ASP A 116 12.77 -1.22 6.03
CA ASP A 116 12.57 -1.58 7.41
C ASP A 116 12.92 -3.05 7.67
N LEU A 117 12.55 -3.95 6.75
CA LEU A 117 12.97 -5.35 6.81
C LEU A 117 14.49 -5.46 6.78
N LEU A 118 15.15 -4.80 5.82
CA LEU A 118 16.60 -4.88 5.67
C LEU A 118 17.30 -4.35 6.93
N ALA A 119 16.81 -3.24 7.48
CA ALA A 119 17.34 -2.66 8.71
C ALA A 119 17.15 -3.55 9.95
N ALA A 120 16.16 -4.45 9.93
CA ALA A 120 15.88 -5.40 11.00
C ALA A 120 16.62 -6.74 10.83
N THR A 121 17.13 -7.05 9.64
CA THR A 121 17.87 -8.29 9.39
C THR A 121 19.23 -8.27 10.08
N ASP A 122 19.53 -9.29 10.88
CA ASP A 122 20.82 -9.42 11.57
C ASP A 122 22.00 -9.46 10.58
N GLY A 123 23.01 -8.63 10.83
CA GLY A 123 24.23 -8.57 10.03
C GLY A 123 24.38 -7.32 9.16
N ILE A 124 23.46 -6.36 9.25
CA ILE A 124 23.55 -5.09 8.54
C ILE A 124 23.20 -3.90 9.45
N GLU A 125 23.67 -2.71 9.11
CA GLU A 125 23.29 -1.47 9.79
C GLU A 125 22.91 -0.38 8.77
N ARG A 126 22.04 0.54 9.20
CA ARG A 126 21.71 1.74 8.41
C ARG A 126 22.94 2.63 8.30
N TRP A 127 23.35 2.90 7.06
CA TRP A 127 24.52 3.71 6.73
C TRP A 127 24.19 4.71 5.61
N PRO A 128 23.21 5.61 5.79
CA PRO A 128 22.73 6.47 4.72
C PRO A 128 23.71 7.60 4.38
N TRP A 129 23.56 8.19 3.20
CA TRP A 129 24.38 9.30 2.69
C TRP A 129 23.59 10.48 2.15
N TYR A 130 22.58 10.23 1.30
CA TYR A 130 22.29 11.20 0.25
C TYR A 130 21.11 12.16 0.52
N ASP A 131 20.16 11.80 1.37
CA ASP A 131 18.86 12.48 1.29
C ASP A 131 18.41 13.16 2.60
N ALA A 132 19.16 12.98 3.70
CA ALA A 132 18.81 13.65 4.95
C ALA A 132 19.53 15.01 5.04
N ASP A 133 18.75 16.10 5.02
CA ASP A 133 19.23 17.47 5.33
C ASP A 133 19.90 17.58 6.71
N SER A 134 19.82 16.53 7.53
CA SER A 134 20.37 16.46 8.87
C SER A 134 20.83 15.05 9.23
N PRO A 135 21.88 14.91 10.06
CA PRO A 135 22.31 13.61 10.54
C PRO A 135 21.20 12.89 11.32
N PRO A 136 21.08 11.56 11.22
CA PRO A 136 20.17 10.79 12.05
C PRO A 136 20.41 11.01 13.55
N SER A 137 19.37 10.84 14.36
CA SER A 137 19.50 10.92 15.82
C SER A 137 20.56 9.92 16.32
N GLY A 138 21.50 10.41 17.12
CA GLY A 138 22.62 9.60 17.63
C GLY A 138 23.85 9.53 16.73
N VAL A 139 23.82 10.12 15.53
CA VAL A 139 24.98 10.25 14.63
C VAL A 139 25.57 11.65 14.78
N SER A 140 26.87 11.74 15.05
CA SER A 140 27.56 13.04 15.12
C SER A 140 27.75 13.63 13.72
N CYS A 141 27.90 14.95 13.60
CA CYS A 141 28.19 15.58 12.31
C CYS A 141 29.48 15.05 11.68
N ALA A 142 30.52 14.80 12.48
CA ALA A 142 31.79 14.26 11.99
C ALA A 142 31.64 12.84 11.41
N GLU A 143 30.85 12.00 12.07
CA GLU A 143 30.51 10.68 11.55
C GLU A 143 29.67 10.81 10.28
N TRP A 144 28.69 11.71 10.26
CA TRP A 144 27.86 11.97 9.07
C TRP A 144 28.67 12.42 7.85
N ASP A 145 29.59 13.38 8.05
CA ASP A 145 30.52 13.83 7.03
C ASP A 145 31.39 12.67 6.52
N ARG A 146 31.89 11.82 7.43
CA ARG A 146 32.65 10.63 7.05
C ARG A 146 31.83 9.68 6.18
N ARG A 147 30.56 9.43 6.51
CA ARG A 147 29.68 8.59 5.69
C ARG A 147 29.49 9.18 4.30
N ARG A 148 29.30 10.49 4.22
CA ARG A 148 29.18 11.22 2.96
C ARG A 148 30.44 11.05 2.11
N ASP A 149 31.61 11.22 2.70
CA ASP A 149 32.87 11.13 1.96
C ASP A 149 33.12 9.69 1.46
N VAL A 150 32.79 8.67 2.25
CA VAL A 150 32.87 7.25 1.83
C VAL A 150 31.95 6.98 0.64
N TRP A 151 30.69 7.40 0.72
CA TRP A 151 29.74 7.19 -0.37
C TRP A 151 30.09 8.01 -1.61
N TYR A 152 30.58 9.24 -1.44
CA TYR A 152 31.06 10.06 -2.56
C TYR A 152 32.16 9.33 -3.34
N GLU A 153 33.13 8.74 -2.63
CA GLU A 153 34.20 8.00 -3.29
C GLU A 153 33.70 6.70 -3.94
N ILE A 154 32.79 5.95 -3.30
CA ILE A 154 32.13 4.79 -3.92
C ILE A 154 31.43 5.18 -5.23
N MET A 155 30.66 6.26 -5.21
CA MET A 155 29.87 6.73 -6.35
C MET A 155 30.74 7.33 -7.46
N LYS A 156 31.89 7.88 -7.11
CA LYS A 156 32.89 8.34 -8.10
C LYS A 156 33.46 7.17 -8.91
N ASP A 157 33.67 6.04 -8.26
CA ASP A 157 34.25 4.85 -8.90
C ASP A 157 33.21 4.04 -9.69
N HIS A 158 31.96 3.99 -9.21
CA HIS A 158 30.93 3.08 -9.76
C HIS A 158 29.67 3.78 -10.31
N GLY A 159 29.47 5.07 -10.03
CA GLY A 159 28.21 5.75 -10.31
C GLY A 159 27.03 5.10 -9.59
N TRP A 160 25.85 5.21 -10.20
CA TRP A 160 24.61 4.57 -9.71
C TRP A 160 24.54 3.06 -10.00
N SER A 161 25.52 2.53 -10.73
CA SER A 161 25.59 1.12 -11.12
C SER A 161 26.68 0.42 -10.32
N MET A 162 26.47 0.28 -9.01
CA MET A 162 27.40 -0.46 -8.15
C MET A 162 27.57 -1.91 -8.63
N PRO A 163 28.76 -2.51 -8.42
CA PRO A 163 28.97 -3.92 -8.70
C PRO A 163 28.07 -4.80 -7.81
N GLY A 164 28.00 -6.10 -8.10
CA GLY A 164 27.28 -7.06 -7.26
C GLY A 164 25.79 -6.74 -7.12
N VAL A 165 24.98 -7.11 -8.11
CA VAL A 165 23.53 -6.89 -8.08
C VAL A 165 22.82 -8.17 -7.66
N PHE A 166 22.11 -8.11 -6.54
CA PHE A 166 21.13 -9.11 -6.14
C PHE A 166 19.74 -8.64 -6.51
N ARG A 167 19.12 -9.32 -7.47
CA ARG A 167 17.67 -9.20 -7.69
C ARG A 167 16.98 -10.00 -6.62
N LEU A 168 16.54 -9.32 -5.57
CA LEU A 168 15.96 -9.99 -4.40
C LEU A 168 14.54 -10.44 -4.75
N LEU A 169 13.78 -9.57 -5.42
CA LEU A 169 12.40 -9.79 -5.86
C LEU A 169 12.21 -9.16 -7.25
N ASP A 170 12.00 -10.00 -8.27
CA ASP A 170 11.89 -9.58 -9.69
C ASP A 170 10.61 -10.11 -10.36
N ASP A 171 9.75 -10.81 -9.62
CA ASP A 171 8.51 -11.37 -10.14
C ASP A 171 7.32 -10.95 -9.27
N LEU A 172 6.16 -10.81 -9.91
CA LEU A 172 4.89 -10.65 -9.20
C LEU A 172 4.60 -11.92 -8.40
N PRO A 173 4.54 -11.87 -7.05
CA PRO A 173 4.36 -13.06 -6.25
C PRO A 173 2.96 -13.63 -6.49
N GLU A 174 2.88 -14.95 -6.52
CA GLU A 174 1.61 -15.65 -6.55
C GLU A 174 0.96 -15.60 -5.18
N VAL A 175 -0.14 -14.86 -5.06
CA VAL A 175 -0.88 -14.69 -3.81
C VAL A 175 -2.18 -15.48 -3.88
N SER A 176 -2.50 -16.22 -2.82
CA SER A 176 -3.74 -16.98 -2.74
C SER A 176 -4.96 -16.07 -2.56
N SER A 177 -6.12 -16.49 -3.07
CA SER A 177 -7.38 -15.76 -2.82
C SER A 177 -7.70 -15.63 -1.33
N HIS A 178 -7.24 -16.58 -0.50
CA HIS A 178 -7.40 -16.51 0.95
C HIS A 178 -6.64 -15.33 1.55
N ASP A 179 -5.40 -15.09 1.12
CA ASP A 179 -4.59 -13.98 1.64
C ASP A 179 -5.13 -12.63 1.16
N ILE A 180 -5.64 -12.56 -0.08
CA ILE A 180 -6.33 -11.38 -0.59
C ILE A 180 -7.56 -11.07 0.26
N ILE A 181 -8.39 -12.08 0.56
CA ILE A 181 -9.58 -11.92 1.40
C ILE A 181 -9.20 -11.50 2.82
N ALA A 182 -8.15 -12.11 3.40
CA ALA A 182 -7.65 -11.77 4.73
C ALA A 182 -7.12 -10.33 4.80
N ALA A 183 -6.63 -9.79 3.69
CA ALA A 183 -6.15 -8.42 3.57
C ALA A 183 -7.26 -7.38 3.30
N LEU A 184 -8.51 -7.81 3.04
CA LEU A 184 -9.62 -6.88 2.83
C LEU A 184 -9.84 -6.00 4.08
N PRO A 185 -10.02 -4.68 3.89
CA PRO A 185 -10.34 -3.80 5.01
C PRO A 185 -11.69 -4.21 5.63
N SER A 186 -11.78 -4.12 6.96
CA SER A 186 -13.03 -4.36 7.68
C SER A 186 -14.16 -3.45 7.17
N LEU A 187 -15.41 -3.89 7.33
CA LEU A 187 -16.59 -3.11 6.95
C LEU A 187 -16.58 -1.71 7.60
N ASP A 188 -16.19 -1.62 8.88
CA ASP A 188 -16.07 -0.33 9.58
C ASP A 188 -15.02 0.58 8.93
N ARG A 189 -13.84 0.03 8.59
CA ARG A 189 -12.77 0.79 7.90
C ARG A 189 -13.22 1.26 6.52
N ARG A 190 -13.92 0.40 5.77
CA ARG A 190 -14.52 0.74 4.48
C ARG A 190 -15.56 1.85 4.64
N ALA A 191 -16.46 1.72 5.61
CA ALA A 191 -17.51 2.69 5.86
C ALA A 191 -16.95 4.06 6.26
N ARG A 192 -15.91 4.10 7.10
CA ARG A 192 -15.19 5.34 7.45
C ARG A 192 -14.60 6.05 6.24
N ARG A 193 -13.98 5.28 5.32
CA ARG A 193 -13.35 5.83 4.11
C ARG A 193 -14.35 6.55 3.20
N VAL A 194 -15.61 6.11 3.17
CA VAL A 194 -16.68 6.71 2.37
C VAL A 194 -17.44 7.78 3.15
N ALA A 195 -17.70 7.55 4.44
CA ALA A 195 -18.45 8.46 5.31
C ALA A 195 -17.77 9.83 5.44
N LEU A 196 -16.44 9.86 5.54
CA LEU A 196 -15.70 11.11 5.73
C LEU A 196 -15.83 12.05 4.52
N PRO A 197 -15.51 11.63 3.27
CA PRO A 197 -15.77 12.46 2.09
C PRO A 197 -17.23 12.89 1.93
N ASN A 198 -18.19 12.00 2.23
CA ASN A 198 -19.62 12.35 2.15
C ASN A 198 -19.99 13.48 3.11
N LEU A 199 -19.47 13.45 4.35
CA LEU A 199 -19.74 14.49 5.33
C LEU A 199 -19.07 15.81 4.97
N VAL A 200 -17.83 15.76 4.48
CA VAL A 200 -17.15 16.96 3.96
C VAL A 200 -17.96 17.57 2.82
N ALA A 201 -18.35 16.76 1.83
CA ALA A 201 -19.12 17.22 0.68
C ALA A 201 -20.49 17.82 1.05
N ARG A 202 -21.20 17.24 2.04
CA ARG A 202 -22.48 17.79 2.53
C ARG A 202 -22.33 19.10 3.29
N ARG A 203 -21.17 19.34 3.92
CA ARG A 203 -20.90 20.59 4.65
C ARG A 203 -20.39 21.70 3.72
N CYS A 204 -19.80 21.34 2.59
CA CYS A 204 -19.46 22.27 1.52
C CYS A 204 -20.73 22.65 0.74
N GLU A 205 -21.46 23.68 1.20
CA GLU A 205 -22.68 24.17 0.54
C GLU A 205 -22.45 24.55 -0.93
N THR A 206 -21.24 25.00 -1.27
CA THR A 206 -20.81 25.28 -2.64
C THR A 206 -19.54 24.49 -2.98
N PRO A 207 -19.44 23.92 -4.20
CA PRO A 207 -18.21 23.30 -4.66
C PRO A 207 -17.04 24.29 -4.58
N PRO A 208 -15.88 23.88 -4.03
CA PRO A 208 -14.71 24.74 -3.96
C PRO A 208 -14.26 25.13 -5.39
N LYS A 209 -13.90 26.41 -5.56
CA LYS A 209 -13.54 26.98 -6.87
C LYS A 209 -12.12 26.61 -7.31
N ASP A 210 -11.27 26.27 -6.36
CA ASP A 210 -9.87 25.88 -6.56
C ASP A 210 -9.40 24.92 -5.45
N MET A 211 -8.16 24.44 -5.58
CA MET A 211 -7.54 23.50 -4.64
C MET A 211 -7.36 24.09 -3.24
N SER A 212 -7.10 25.40 -3.12
CA SER A 212 -6.90 26.04 -1.81
C SER A 212 -8.21 26.05 -1.02
N ALA A 213 -9.30 26.46 -1.67
CA ALA A 213 -10.63 26.42 -1.08
C ALA A 213 -11.09 24.99 -0.74
N ALA A 214 -10.69 24.00 -1.54
CA ALA A 214 -10.96 22.59 -1.24
C ALA A 214 -10.21 22.11 0.03
N ILE A 215 -8.94 22.49 0.16
CA ILE A 215 -8.12 22.17 1.34
C ILE A 215 -8.71 22.82 2.59
N GLU A 216 -9.08 24.10 2.53
CA GLU A 216 -9.69 24.83 3.63
C GLU A 216 -11.00 24.18 4.09
N ALA A 217 -11.87 23.82 3.16
CA ALA A 217 -13.14 23.17 3.48
C ALA A 217 -12.94 21.77 4.12
N VAL A 218 -11.93 21.02 3.66
CA VAL A 218 -11.55 19.74 4.27
C VAL A 218 -11.02 19.95 5.70
N ILE A 219 -10.17 20.96 5.92
CA ILE A 219 -9.63 21.29 7.25
C ILE A 219 -10.77 21.69 8.20
N GLU A 220 -11.69 22.55 7.77
CA GLU A 220 -12.82 23.00 8.57
C GLU A 220 -13.74 21.83 8.96
N ALA A 221 -14.12 21.01 7.97
CA ALA A 221 -14.95 19.84 8.21
C ALA A 221 -14.25 18.82 9.13
N SER A 222 -12.94 18.61 8.96
CA SER A 222 -12.16 17.72 9.82
C SER A 222 -12.06 18.24 11.25
N SER A 223 -11.86 19.56 11.42
CA SER A 223 -11.80 20.20 12.73
C SER A 223 -13.14 20.05 13.45
N TRP A 224 -14.25 20.34 12.78
CA TRP A 224 -15.59 20.13 13.34
C TRP A 224 -15.85 18.67 13.74
N ILE A 225 -15.48 17.70 12.89
CA ILE A 225 -15.63 16.27 13.18
C ILE A 225 -14.87 15.87 14.44
N ASN A 226 -13.66 16.39 14.61
CA ASN A 226 -12.78 15.98 15.70
C ASN A 226 -13.06 16.73 17.01
N GLU A 227 -13.40 18.01 16.91
CA GLU A 227 -13.45 18.93 18.06
C GLU A 227 -14.86 19.10 18.65
N THR A 228 -15.92 18.65 17.96
CA THR A 228 -17.31 18.83 18.43
C THR A 228 -18.04 17.51 18.62
N GLU A 229 -18.89 17.43 19.65
CA GLU A 229 -19.77 16.25 19.87
C GLU A 229 -20.74 16.04 18.71
N GLU A 230 -21.22 17.12 18.10
CA GLU A 230 -22.10 17.08 16.93
C GLU A 230 -21.40 16.43 15.74
N GLY A 231 -20.17 16.84 15.44
CA GLY A 231 -19.33 16.28 14.38
C GLY A 231 -19.03 14.80 14.59
N GLN A 232 -18.66 14.42 15.81
CA GLN A 232 -18.42 13.01 16.15
C GLN A 232 -19.70 12.16 16.03
N LYS A 233 -20.86 12.70 16.42
CA LYS A 233 -22.15 12.00 16.29
C LYS A 233 -22.59 11.85 14.83
N ALA A 234 -22.41 12.90 14.03
CA ALA A 234 -22.67 12.87 12.59
C ALA A 234 -21.79 11.83 11.89
N LEU A 235 -20.48 11.79 12.21
CA LEU A 235 -19.57 10.78 11.69
C LEU A 235 -20.00 9.35 12.06
N LYS A 236 -20.34 9.10 13.33
CA LYS A 236 -20.83 7.78 13.76
C LYS A 236 -22.10 7.36 13.01
N SER A 237 -23.03 8.28 12.82
CA SER A 237 -24.28 8.02 12.09
C SER A 237 -24.02 7.72 10.61
N GLU A 238 -23.14 8.49 9.95
CA GLU A 238 -22.81 8.26 8.55
C GLU A 238 -22.06 6.94 8.37
N ILE A 239 -21.11 6.60 9.25
CA ILE A 239 -20.43 5.29 9.24
C ILE A 239 -21.45 4.16 9.35
N ALA A 240 -22.43 4.24 10.26
CA ALA A 240 -23.44 3.20 10.42
C ALA A 240 -24.34 3.07 9.17
N SER A 241 -24.74 4.20 8.58
CA SER A 241 -25.52 4.23 7.35
C SER A 241 -24.76 3.59 6.18
N VAL A 242 -23.53 4.03 5.93
CA VAL A 242 -22.66 3.51 4.88
C VAL A 242 -22.34 2.04 5.11
N ALA A 243 -22.03 1.62 6.34
CA ALA A 243 -21.77 0.22 6.67
C ALA A 243 -22.98 -0.67 6.34
N THR A 244 -24.19 -0.18 6.61
CA THR A 244 -25.43 -0.89 6.26
C THR A 244 -25.58 -1.02 4.74
N GLN A 245 -25.33 0.05 3.98
CA GLN A 245 -25.37 0.04 2.52
C GLN A 245 -24.33 -0.92 1.93
N LEU A 246 -23.09 -0.85 2.40
CA LEU A 246 -21.99 -1.73 1.98
C LEU A 246 -22.25 -3.21 2.35
N ALA A 247 -22.83 -3.49 3.52
CA ALA A 247 -23.19 -4.85 3.91
C ALA A 247 -24.29 -5.42 3.02
N ARG A 248 -25.34 -4.64 2.77
CA ARG A 248 -26.44 -5.06 1.87
C ARG A 248 -25.94 -5.36 0.47
N SER A 249 -25.07 -4.52 -0.08
CA SER A 249 -24.49 -4.72 -1.41
C SER A 249 -23.53 -5.90 -1.48
N THR A 250 -22.72 -6.13 -0.43
CA THR A 250 -21.75 -7.23 -0.40
C THR A 250 -22.45 -8.60 -0.25
N PHE A 251 -23.57 -8.67 0.47
CA PHE A 251 -24.29 -9.93 0.75
C PHE A 251 -25.58 -10.12 -0.05
N GLY A 252 -25.90 -9.22 -1.00
CA GLY A 252 -27.10 -9.33 -1.83
C GLY A 252 -28.42 -9.29 -1.05
N LEU A 253 -28.46 -8.57 0.08
CA LEU A 253 -29.65 -8.42 0.90
C LEU A 253 -30.55 -7.30 0.34
N ASP A 254 -30.97 -7.44 -0.92
CA ASP A 254 -32.11 -6.71 -1.45
C ASP A 254 -33.40 -7.40 -1.01
N GLY A 255 -33.70 -7.26 0.28
CA GLY A 255 -35.01 -7.57 0.85
C GLY A 255 -35.65 -6.27 1.33
N ALA A 256 -36.49 -5.67 0.50
CA ALA A 256 -37.40 -4.63 0.97
C ALA A 256 -38.30 -5.22 2.08
N PRO A 257 -38.50 -4.53 3.23
CA PRO A 257 -39.49 -4.94 4.19
C PRO A 257 -40.87 -4.51 3.68
N GLY A 258 -41.52 -5.38 2.91
CA GLY A 258 -42.90 -5.14 2.48
C GLY A 258 -43.18 -5.65 1.09
N GLU A 259 -43.49 -6.96 0.98
CA GLU A 259 -44.44 -7.57 0.04
C GLU A 259 -44.26 -9.10 0.09
N SER A 260 -44.73 -9.70 1.18
CA SER A 260 -45.13 -11.12 1.18
C SER A 260 -46.32 -11.25 2.12
N ALA A 261 -47.39 -10.57 1.72
CA ALA A 261 -48.74 -10.92 2.10
C ALA A 261 -49.50 -11.24 0.80
N MET A 262 -50.08 -12.45 0.75
CA MET A 262 -50.84 -13.06 -0.37
C MET A 262 -49.98 -13.47 -1.58
N GLU A 263 -50.01 -14.71 -2.08
CA GLU A 263 -51.08 -15.70 -2.07
C GLU A 263 -50.59 -17.07 -1.58
N ALA A 264 -51.17 -17.53 -0.48
CA ALA A 264 -51.43 -18.95 -0.31
C ALA A 264 -52.53 -19.33 -1.32
N ARG A 265 -52.17 -20.07 -2.37
CA ARG A 265 -53.13 -20.91 -3.09
C ARG A 265 -52.79 -22.36 -2.82
N ASP A 266 -53.68 -22.97 -2.06
CA ASP A 266 -53.80 -24.40 -1.86
C ASP A 266 -53.80 -25.16 -3.20
N VAL A 267 -52.90 -26.15 -3.26
CA VAL A 267 -53.16 -27.55 -3.58
C VAL A 267 -54.30 -27.86 -4.58
N GLN A 268 -53.94 -28.48 -5.71
CA GLN A 268 -54.67 -29.68 -6.13
C GLN A 268 -53.80 -30.65 -6.94
N HIS A 269 -53.85 -31.90 -6.48
CA HIS A 269 -53.26 -33.11 -7.05
C HIS A 269 -53.66 -33.38 -8.51
N GLY A 270 -52.78 -34.05 -9.25
CA GLY A 270 -53.14 -34.77 -10.47
C GLY A 270 -51.97 -35.53 -11.07
N ARG A 271 -51.86 -36.80 -10.67
CA ARG A 271 -51.21 -37.98 -11.30
C ARG A 271 -50.21 -37.75 -12.44
#